data_AF-A0A3B8QSX3-F1
#
_entry.id   AF-A0A3B8QSX3-F1
#
_cell.length_a   1.000
_cell.length_b   1.000
_cell.length_c   1.000
_cell.angle_alpha   90.00
_cell.angle_beta   90.00
_cell.angle_gamma   90.00
#
_symmetry.space_group_name_H-M   'P 1'
#
loop_
_entity.id
_entity.type
_entity.pdbx_description
1 polymer ?
#
loop_
_entity_poly.entity_id
_entity_poly.type
_entity_poly.pdbx_seq_one_letter_code
_entity_poly.pdbx_strand_id
1 'polypeptide(L)'
;MEFHQSLPKNSKNWPHPPSCLRACDLNFPPNHVLITVAGLVILRQRPGTAKGVIFLTLEDETGAVNVIVWQHIYERFRRPVIAGRMLRITGRLQRVHDVTHILAEKIEDISDMLDHLITIETDNNEIGKDI
;
A
#
# COMPACT_ATOMS: atom_id res chain seq x y z
N MET A 1 -31.98 15.47 6.75
CA MET A 1 -30.77 15.94 7.45
C MET A 1 -29.60 15.13 6.94
N GLU A 2 -29.08 15.51 5.78
CA GLU A 2 -27.87 14.91 5.22
C GLU A 2 -26.67 15.68 5.78
N PHE A 3 -25.79 14.98 6.50
CA PHE A 3 -24.53 15.53 6.95
C PHE A 3 -23.61 15.67 5.72
N HIS A 4 -23.68 16.81 5.04
CA HIS A 4 -22.61 17.26 4.15
C HIS A 4 -21.38 17.51 5.02
N GLN A 5 -20.54 16.50 5.16
CA GLN A 5 -19.23 16.63 5.78
C GLN A 5 -18.40 17.52 4.84
N SER A 6 -18.34 18.81 5.16
CA SER A 6 -17.52 19.76 4.42
C SER A 6 -16.06 19.32 4.53
N LEU A 7 -15.46 18.94 3.40
CA LEU A 7 -14.04 18.63 3.32
C LEU A 7 -13.23 19.80 3.91
N PRO A 8 -12.27 19.55 4.81
CA PRO A 8 -11.47 20.61 5.42
C PRO A 8 -10.75 21.43 4.34
N LYS A 9 -10.83 22.76 4.47
CA LYS A 9 -10.35 23.81 3.54
C LYS A 9 -8.81 23.88 3.35
N ASN A 10 -8.09 22.77 3.47
CA ASN A 10 -6.65 22.72 3.18
C ASN A 10 -6.30 21.53 2.28
N SER A 11 -6.92 21.47 1.10
CA SER A 11 -6.77 20.42 0.08
C SER A 11 -5.38 20.37 -0.59
N LYS A 12 -4.35 21.02 -0.03
CA LYS A 12 -3.05 21.26 -0.68
C LYS A 12 -1.87 20.49 -0.10
N ASN A 13 -2.00 19.82 1.04
CA ASN A 13 -0.84 19.19 1.67
C ASN A 13 -1.06 17.70 1.96
N TRP A 14 -1.04 16.89 0.91
CA TRP A 14 -0.94 15.43 1.01
C TRP A 14 0.45 14.97 0.54
N PRO A 15 1.01 13.87 1.08
CA PRO A 15 2.32 13.33 0.69
C PRO A 15 2.43 13.01 -0.80
N HIS A 16 3.48 13.51 -1.46
CA HIS A 16 3.76 13.21 -2.87
C HIS A 16 4.84 12.13 -2.98
N PRO A 17 4.86 11.33 -4.06
CA PRO A 17 5.94 10.39 -4.32
C PRO A 17 7.32 11.05 -4.15
N PRO A 18 8.27 10.43 -3.43
CA PRO A 18 8.24 9.04 -2.95
C PRO A 18 7.59 8.84 -1.57
N SER A 19 7.08 9.90 -0.93
CA SER A 19 6.45 9.81 0.39
C SER A 19 5.09 9.10 0.31
N CYS A 20 4.85 8.19 1.26
CA CYS A 20 3.62 7.41 1.30
C CYS A 20 2.45 8.24 1.85
N LEU A 21 1.31 8.14 1.17
CA LEU A 21 -0.01 8.53 1.65
C LEU A 21 -0.60 7.39 2.50
N ARG A 22 -1.26 7.75 3.61
CA ARG A 22 -1.98 6.79 4.46
C ARG A 22 -3.27 6.33 3.80
N ALA A 23 -3.74 5.13 4.12
CA ALA A 23 -4.99 4.61 3.57
C ALA A 23 -6.21 5.51 3.85
N CYS A 24 -6.33 6.06 5.07
CA CYS A 24 -7.45 6.93 5.44
C CYS A 24 -7.45 8.29 4.69
N ASP A 25 -6.31 8.70 4.14
CA ASP A 25 -6.12 9.97 3.45
C ASP A 25 -6.34 9.86 1.93
N LEU A 26 -6.70 8.66 1.42
CA LEU A 26 -6.90 8.42 0.00
C LEU A 26 -7.98 9.30 -0.64
N ASN A 27 -8.83 9.97 0.14
CA ASN A 27 -9.85 10.90 -0.36
C ASN A 27 -9.31 12.31 -0.67
N PHE A 28 -8.09 12.65 -0.26
CA PHE A 28 -7.54 14.00 -0.45
C PHE A 28 -6.95 14.26 -1.86
N PRO A 29 -6.13 13.37 -2.44
CA PRO A 29 -5.53 13.64 -3.74
C PRO A 29 -6.58 13.71 -4.86
N PRO A 30 -6.43 14.57 -5.88
CA PRO A 30 -7.31 14.55 -7.05
C PRO A 30 -7.28 13.19 -7.78
N ASN A 31 -8.29 12.88 -8.57
CA ASN A 31 -8.29 11.66 -9.37
C ASN A 31 -7.14 11.68 -10.40
N HIS A 32 -6.61 10.51 -10.77
CA HIS A 32 -5.54 10.29 -11.76
C HIS A 32 -4.15 10.82 -11.42
N VAL A 33 -3.96 11.43 -10.25
CA VAL A 33 -2.63 11.87 -9.78
C VAL A 33 -1.79 10.69 -9.34
N LEU A 34 -0.47 10.85 -9.43
CA LEU A 34 0.49 9.85 -8.98
C LEU A 34 0.64 9.95 -7.45
N ILE A 35 0.47 8.84 -6.76
CA ILE A 35 0.67 8.73 -5.31
C ILE A 35 1.57 7.54 -4.99
N THR A 36 2.14 7.53 -3.79
CA THR A 36 2.81 6.36 -3.24
C THR A 36 2.06 5.92 -1.99
N VAL A 37 1.91 4.61 -1.79
CA VAL A 37 1.38 3.99 -0.56
C VAL A 37 2.33 2.88 -0.13
N ALA A 38 2.28 2.49 1.13
CA ALA A 38 2.95 1.30 1.63
C ALA A 38 2.04 0.55 2.60
N GLY A 39 2.12 -0.78 2.61
CA GLY A 39 1.33 -1.59 3.52
C GLY A 39 1.66 -3.08 3.43
N LEU A 40 1.15 -3.83 4.41
CA LEU A 40 1.19 -5.28 4.42
C LEU A 40 0.28 -5.83 3.33
N VAL A 41 0.72 -6.85 2.61
CA VAL A 41 -0.13 -7.48 1.59
C VAL A 41 -1.07 -8.47 2.24
N ILE A 42 -2.35 -8.12 2.32
CA ILE A 42 -3.39 -8.94 2.95
C ILE A 42 -3.99 -9.94 1.96
N LEU A 43 -4.19 -9.51 0.71
CA LEU A 43 -4.87 -10.33 -0.28
C LEU A 43 -4.26 -10.18 -1.68
N ARG A 44 -4.27 -11.28 -2.43
CA ARG A 44 -3.95 -11.32 -3.86
C ARG A 44 -5.04 -12.09 -4.58
N GLN A 45 -5.61 -11.49 -5.63
CA GLN A 45 -6.58 -12.15 -6.47
C GLN A 45 -6.17 -12.02 -7.93
N ARG A 46 -6.28 -13.13 -8.66
CA ARG A 46 -6.12 -13.17 -10.12
C ARG A 46 -7.33 -13.88 -10.73
N PRO A 47 -8.47 -13.18 -10.89
CA PRO A 47 -9.65 -13.79 -11.47
C PRO A 47 -9.36 -14.32 -12.86
N GLY A 48 -9.79 -15.55 -13.17
CA GLY A 48 -9.53 -16.19 -14.48
C GLY A 48 -10.10 -15.41 -15.66
N THR A 49 -11.12 -14.58 -15.43
CA THR A 49 -11.80 -13.76 -16.44
C THR A 49 -11.18 -12.38 -16.66
N ALA A 50 -10.28 -11.93 -15.78
CA ALA A 50 -9.78 -10.55 -15.76
C ALA A 50 -8.57 -10.30 -16.69
N LYS A 51 -8.43 -11.05 -17.80
CA LYS A 51 -7.37 -10.86 -18.82
C LYS A 51 -5.96 -10.60 -18.23
N GLY A 52 -5.57 -11.37 -17.22
CA GLY A 52 -4.23 -11.28 -16.62
C GLY A 52 -4.04 -10.15 -15.59
N VAL A 53 -5.10 -9.41 -15.23
CA VAL A 53 -5.08 -8.43 -14.13
C VAL A 53 -4.97 -9.13 -12.79
N ILE A 54 -4.17 -8.54 -11.90
CA ILE A 54 -4.05 -8.95 -10.50
C ILE A 54 -4.56 -7.82 -9.62
N PHE A 55 -5.33 -8.17 -8.60
CA PHE A 55 -5.77 -7.28 -7.55
C PHE A 55 -4.98 -7.58 -6.28
N LEU A 56 -4.43 -6.54 -5.67
CA LEU A 56 -3.79 -6.61 -4.35
C LEU A 56 -4.60 -5.76 -3.38
N THR A 57 -4.69 -6.22 -2.13
CA THR A 57 -5.11 -5.38 -1.02
C THR A 57 -3.93 -5.22 -0.09
N LEU A 58 -3.49 -3.97 0.09
CA LEU A 58 -2.52 -3.59 1.11
C LEU A 58 -3.26 -3.06 2.34
N GLU A 59 -2.66 -3.17 3.52
CA GLU A 59 -3.21 -2.59 4.74
C GLU A 59 -2.10 -1.89 5.53
N ASP A 60 -2.41 -0.68 5.99
CA ASP A 60 -1.68 0.04 7.03
C ASP A 60 -2.58 0.18 8.27
N GLU A 61 -2.09 0.77 9.35
CA GLU A 61 -2.84 0.93 10.60
C GLU A 61 -4.09 1.83 10.46
N THR A 62 -4.23 2.53 9.34
CA THR A 62 -5.33 3.45 9.04
C THR A 62 -6.37 2.86 8.09
N GLY A 63 -6.10 1.71 7.49
CA GLY A 63 -7.06 0.96 6.67
C GLY A 63 -6.46 0.27 5.45
N ALA A 64 -7.36 -0.17 4.56
CA ALA A 64 -7.01 -0.93 3.36
C ALA A 64 -6.83 -0.05 2.12
N VAL A 65 -5.92 -0.47 1.24
CA VAL A 65 -5.64 0.14 -0.06
C VAL A 65 -5.77 -0.91 -1.15
N ASN A 66 -6.69 -0.68 -2.09
CA ASN A 66 -6.89 -1.56 -3.24
C ASN A 66 -5.96 -1.16 -4.38
N VAL A 67 -5.22 -2.12 -4.92
CA VAL A 67 -4.24 -1.91 -5.99
C VAL A 67 -4.57 -2.82 -7.16
N ILE A 68 -4.62 -2.24 -8.36
CA ILE A 68 -4.78 -2.97 -9.61
C ILE A 68 -3.41 -3.05 -10.29
N VAL A 69 -2.98 -4.27 -10.58
CA VAL A 69 -1.74 -4.57 -11.28
C VAL A 69 -2.07 -5.16 -12.64
N TRP A 70 -1.87 -4.36 -13.69
CA TRP A 70 -2.04 -4.81 -15.07
C TRP A 70 -0.98 -5.83 -15.45
N GLN A 71 -1.29 -6.69 -16.42
CA GLN A 71 -0.42 -7.78 -16.84
C GLN A 71 1.03 -7.33 -17.14
N HIS A 72 1.21 -6.25 -17.90
CA HIS A 72 2.55 -5.73 -18.23
C HIS A 72 3.34 -5.23 -17.00
N ILE A 73 2.65 -4.69 -16.00
CA ILE A 73 3.26 -4.29 -14.71
C ILE A 73 3.65 -5.53 -13.92
N TYR A 74 2.76 -6.53 -13.86
CA TYR A 74 3.05 -7.80 -13.20
C TYR A 74 4.26 -8.51 -13.84
N GLU A 75 4.35 -8.55 -15.17
CA GLU A 75 5.48 -9.14 -15.88
C GLU A 75 6.80 -8.46 -15.50
N ARG A 76 6.80 -7.14 -15.31
CA ARG A 76 7.95 -6.36 -14.87
C ARG A 76 8.29 -6.56 -13.38
N PHE A 77 7.28 -6.67 -12.52
CA PHE A 77 7.43 -6.72 -11.06
C PHE A 77 6.98 -8.06 -10.46
N ARG A 78 7.24 -9.16 -11.17
CA ARG A 78 6.70 -10.48 -10.86
C ARG A 78 7.01 -10.95 -9.43
N ARG A 79 8.27 -10.81 -9.00
CA ARG A 79 8.72 -11.26 -7.68
C ARG A 79 8.02 -10.50 -6.54
N PRO A 80 8.06 -9.16 -6.48
CA PRO A 80 7.31 -8.39 -5.47
C PRO A 80 5.82 -8.75 -5.43
N VAL A 81 5.16 -8.85 -6.58
CA VAL A 81 3.72 -9.14 -6.65
C VAL A 81 3.37 -10.52 -6.10
N ILE A 82 4.18 -11.54 -6.36
CA ILE A 82 3.93 -12.91 -5.89
C ILE A 82 4.29 -13.07 -4.40
N ALA A 83 5.47 -12.58 -4.00
CA ALA A 83 6.09 -13.00 -2.75
C ALA A 83 6.20 -11.90 -1.67
N GLY A 84 6.10 -10.62 -2.04
CA GLY A 84 6.38 -9.52 -1.10
C GLY A 84 5.34 -9.45 0.02
N ARG A 85 5.76 -9.53 1.28
CA ARG A 85 4.86 -9.46 2.46
C ARG A 85 4.46 -8.02 2.77
N MET A 86 5.34 -7.07 2.47
CA MET A 86 5.08 -5.64 2.57
C MET A 86 5.54 -4.96 1.29
N LEU A 87 4.68 -4.12 0.71
CA LEU A 87 4.94 -3.47 -0.57
C LEU A 87 4.83 -1.96 -0.45
N ARG A 88 5.72 -1.24 -1.14
CA ARG A 88 5.54 0.16 -1.50
C ARG A 88 5.09 0.23 -2.95
N ILE A 89 3.95 0.86 -3.20
CA ILE A 89 3.34 0.99 -4.52
C ILE A 89 3.31 2.46 -4.89
N THR A 90 3.90 2.80 -6.04
CA THR A 90 3.65 4.09 -6.68
C THR A 90 2.77 3.87 -7.89
N GLY A 91 1.70 4.66 -8.02
CA GLY A 91 0.70 4.46 -9.04
C GLY A 91 -0.32 5.57 -9.11
N ARG A 92 -1.21 5.48 -10.10
CA ARG A 92 -2.26 6.48 -10.30
C ARG A 92 -3.48 6.15 -9.49
N LEU A 93 -3.93 7.13 -8.69
CA LEU A 93 -5.18 7.01 -7.98
C LEU A 93 -6.34 7.04 -8.98
N GLN A 94 -7.28 6.10 -8.85
CA GLN A 94 -8.51 6.04 -9.61
C GLN A 94 -9.71 5.86 -8.70
N ARG A 95 -10.70 6.76 -8.84
CA ARG A 95 -12.01 6.62 -8.19
C ARG A 95 -13.03 6.19 -9.24
N VAL A 96 -13.68 5.07 -8.99
CA VAL A 96 -14.74 4.53 -9.84
C VAL A 96 -15.90 4.13 -8.94
N HIS A 97 -17.05 4.80 -9.12
CA HIS A 97 -18.14 4.79 -8.15
C HIS A 97 -17.62 5.20 -6.75
N ASP A 98 -17.84 4.36 -5.73
CA ASP A 98 -17.42 4.62 -4.35
C ASP A 98 -16.11 3.93 -3.95
N VAL A 99 -15.41 3.30 -4.90
CA VAL A 99 -14.19 2.56 -4.61
C VAL A 99 -12.97 3.29 -5.18
N THR A 100 -12.01 3.55 -4.29
CA THR A 100 -10.69 4.08 -4.65
C THR A 100 -9.71 2.94 -4.87
N HIS A 101 -9.03 2.96 -6.02
CA HIS A 101 -7.98 2.01 -6.39
C HIS A 101 -6.71 2.76 -6.78
N ILE A 102 -5.57 2.08 -6.72
CA ILE A 102 -4.31 2.55 -7.28
C ILE A 102 -3.95 1.67 -8.46
N LEU A 103 -3.82 2.25 -9.66
CA LEU A 103 -3.23 1.55 -10.79
C LEU A 103 -1.71 1.56 -10.60
N ALA A 104 -1.13 0.41 -10.31
CA ALA A 104 0.30 0.30 -10.02
C ALA A 104 1.15 0.65 -11.26
N GLU A 105 2.17 1.49 -11.06
CA GLU A 105 3.19 1.80 -12.08
C GLU A 105 4.59 1.35 -11.64
N LYS A 106 4.88 1.40 -10.33
CA LYS A 106 6.10 0.89 -9.71
C LYS A 106 5.75 0.11 -8.43
N ILE A 107 6.37 -1.05 -8.27
CA ILE A 107 6.16 -1.93 -7.12
C ILE A 107 7.53 -2.23 -6.51
N GLU A 108 7.66 -1.98 -5.22
CA GLU A 108 8.88 -2.23 -4.45
C GLU A 108 8.55 -3.18 -3.31
N ASP A 109 9.31 -4.27 -3.24
CA ASP A 109 9.26 -5.18 -2.11
C ASP A 109 10.07 -4.56 -0.97
N ILE A 110 9.40 -4.23 0.12
CA ILE A 110 9.99 -3.66 1.33
C ILE A 110 9.83 -4.62 2.51
N SER A 111 9.65 -5.92 2.24
CA SER A 111 9.47 -6.94 3.28
C SER A 111 10.61 -7.01 4.29
N ASP A 112 11.83 -6.64 3.89
CA ASP A 112 12.99 -6.60 4.78
C ASP A 112 12.78 -5.64 5.97
N MET A 113 11.92 -4.62 5.82
CA MET A 113 11.53 -3.73 6.92
C MET A 113 10.83 -4.48 8.06
N LEU A 114 10.11 -5.57 7.76
CA LEU A 114 9.46 -6.40 8.76
C LEU A 114 10.48 -7.23 9.55
N ASP A 115 11.56 -7.65 8.91
CA ASP A 115 12.57 -8.50 9.55
C ASP A 115 13.32 -7.73 10.64
N HIS A 116 13.47 -6.40 10.47
CA HIS A 116 14.02 -5.52 11.50
C HIS A 116 13.16 -5.40 12.76
N LEU A 117 11.85 -5.71 12.70
CA LEU A 117 10.99 -5.71 13.89
C LEU A 117 11.30 -6.90 14.81
N ILE A 118 11.78 -8.01 14.24
CA ILE A 118 12.08 -9.24 14.98
C ILE A 118 13.43 -9.15 15.69
N THR A 119 14.38 -8.36 15.16
CA THR A 119 15.73 -8.22 15.74
C THR A 119 15.74 -7.55 17.13
N ILE A 120 14.66 -6.86 17.52
CA ILE A 120 14.61 -6.08 18.77
C ILE A 120 14.57 -6.97 20.03
N GLU A 121 14.25 -8.27 19.92
CA GLU A 121 14.09 -9.14 21.10
C GLU A 121 15.33 -9.99 21.49
N THR A 122 16.39 -10.04 20.68
CA THR A 122 17.49 -11.01 20.92
C THR A 122 18.63 -10.48 21.81
N ASP A 123 18.71 -9.18 22.11
CA ASP A 123 19.87 -8.59 22.83
C ASP A 123 19.70 -8.43 24.35
N ASN A 124 18.62 -8.94 24.97
CA ASN A 124 18.33 -8.69 26.40
C ASN A 124 18.47 -9.89 27.36
N ASN A 125 19.18 -10.97 26.99
CA ASN A 125 19.26 -12.17 27.87
C ASN A 125 20.67 -12.66 28.26
N GLU A 126 21.67 -11.78 28.31
CA GLU A 126 23.02 -12.10 28.85
C GLU A 126 23.37 -11.35 30.15
N ILE A 127 22.44 -11.18 31.09
CA ILE A 127 22.77 -10.70 32.44
C ILE A 127 22.16 -11.65 33.47
N GLY A 128 22.91 -12.68 33.84
CA GLY A 128 22.50 -13.60 34.90
C GLY A 128 23.32 -14.88 35.07
N LYS A 129 24.64 -14.86 34.78
CA LYS A 129 25.49 -16.06 34.96
C LYS A 129 26.63 -15.94 35.97
N ASP A 130 26.76 -14.81 36.66
CA ASP A 130 27.74 -14.65 37.74
C ASP A 130 27.08 -14.04 38.98
N ILE A 131 26.43 -14.89 39.81
CA ILE A 131 26.34 -14.75 41.28
C ILE A 131 26.17 -16.13 41.92
#